data_AF-A0AAJ3F361-F1
#
_entry.id   AF-A0AAJ3F361-F1
#
_cell.length_a   1.000
_cell.length_b   1.000
_cell.length_c   1.000
_cell.angle_alpha   90.00
_cell.angle_beta   90.00
_cell.angle_gamma   90.00
#
_symmetry.space_group_name_H-M   'P 1'
#
loop_
_entity.id
_entity.type
_entity.pdbx_description
1 polymer ?
#
loop_
_entity_poly.entity_id
_entity_poly.type
_entity_poly.pdbx_seq_one_letter_code
_entity_poly.pdbx_strand_id
1 'polypeptide(L)'
;YPPGKMHLTFLATEVLETTVGTGMGYLLDTTPYEEVNGNVRFLPELIHGWENPFAWDHHIPGGEEWLLFSPHNADTAIFQTGLPGLPDNSHGGAWDGRIYLGSYHAGLWVMDIETLMASGLEDGNKTDVHIAATVGYHLSHGADGAPLDSAYYDFGWTPFIWAAEYHKGYTYLSCITTGLYIVQLDIDQPYGIPLEVESP
;
A
#
# COMPACT_ATOMS: atom_id res chain seq x y z
N TYR A 1 12.28 -13.40 11.95
CA TYR A 1 11.54 -14.29 11.02
C TYR A 1 12.24 -15.63 10.89
N PRO A 2 11.51 -16.72 10.60
CA PRO A 2 12.16 -17.98 10.27
C PRO A 2 13.09 -17.80 9.06
N PRO A 3 14.32 -18.34 9.10
CA PRO A 3 15.24 -18.27 7.97
C PRO A 3 14.72 -19.16 6.82
N GLY A 4 14.71 -18.64 5.58
CA GLY A 4 14.31 -19.41 4.41
C GLY A 4 13.67 -18.56 3.32
N LYS A 5 13.30 -19.21 2.21
CA LYS A 5 12.45 -18.59 1.19
C LYS A 5 11.01 -18.59 1.66
N MET A 6 10.34 -17.46 1.54
CA MET A 6 8.92 -17.31 1.84
C MET A 6 8.14 -16.92 0.59
N HIS A 7 6.90 -17.36 0.50
CA HIS A 7 5.91 -16.87 -0.45
C HIS A 7 4.89 -16.05 0.34
N LEU A 8 4.87 -14.75 0.11
CA LEU A 8 3.98 -13.82 0.80
C LEU A 8 2.83 -13.44 -0.12
N THR A 9 1.64 -13.34 0.44
CA THR A 9 0.45 -12.86 -0.27
C THR A 9 -0.15 -11.71 0.51
N PHE A 10 -0.34 -10.57 -0.15
CA PHE A 10 -1.04 -9.43 0.42
C PHE A 10 -2.46 -9.36 -0.15
N LEU A 11 -3.45 -9.27 0.72
CA LEU A 11 -4.85 -9.08 0.36
C LEU A 11 -5.33 -7.76 0.95
N ALA A 12 -5.83 -6.86 0.10
CA ALA A 12 -6.41 -5.60 0.54
C ALA A 12 -7.91 -5.55 0.21
N THR A 13 -8.66 -4.98 1.13
CA THR A 13 -10.10 -4.71 1.00
C THR A 13 -10.37 -3.28 1.42
N GLU A 14 -11.28 -2.61 0.73
CA GLU A 14 -11.74 -1.27 1.12
C GLU A 14 -13.23 -1.32 1.40
N VAL A 15 -13.64 -0.67 2.49
CA VAL A 15 -15.06 -0.50 2.83
C VAL A 15 -15.49 0.88 2.36
N LEU A 16 -16.52 0.97 1.52
CA LEU A 16 -16.96 2.26 0.96
C LEU A 16 -17.99 2.98 1.84
N GLU A 17 -18.53 2.30 2.86
CA GLU A 17 -19.44 2.89 3.85
C GLU A 17 -18.95 2.67 5.28
N THR A 18 -18.30 3.68 5.84
CA THR A 18 -18.10 3.80 7.28
C THR A 18 -18.07 5.29 7.64
N THR A 19 -18.39 5.65 8.87
CA THR A 19 -18.08 7.00 9.40
C THR A 19 -16.58 7.17 9.69
N VAL A 20 -15.79 6.12 9.45
CA VAL A 20 -14.34 5.98 9.67
C VAL A 20 -13.80 5.07 8.58
N GLY A 21 -13.38 5.60 7.42
CA GLY A 21 -12.91 4.83 6.26
C GLY A 21 -11.86 3.78 6.66
N THR A 22 -12.19 2.48 6.57
CA THR A 22 -11.27 1.40 6.91
C THR A 22 -10.86 0.67 5.64
N GLY A 23 -9.71 1.06 5.08
CA GLY A 23 -8.94 0.15 4.23
C GLY A 23 -8.30 -0.92 5.13
N MET A 24 -8.45 -2.19 4.79
CA MET A 24 -7.85 -3.31 5.52
C MET A 24 -6.91 -4.08 4.59
N GLY A 25 -5.76 -4.48 5.11
CA GLY A 25 -4.76 -5.30 4.47
C GLY A 25 -4.47 -6.55 5.31
N TYR A 26 -4.12 -7.64 4.66
CA TYR A 26 -3.72 -8.89 5.29
C TYR A 26 -2.45 -9.41 4.64
N LEU A 27 -1.37 -9.51 5.40
CA LEU A 27 -0.13 -10.13 4.98
C LEU A 27 -0.17 -11.61 5.40
N LEU A 28 -0.18 -12.50 4.42
CA LEU A 28 -0.27 -13.94 4.62
C LEU A 28 1.07 -14.61 4.25
N ASP A 29 1.51 -15.55 5.07
CA ASP A 29 2.48 -16.57 4.66
C ASP A 29 1.73 -17.66 3.89
N THR A 30 2.04 -17.82 2.62
CA THR A 30 1.50 -18.87 1.75
C THR A 30 2.57 -19.85 1.30
N THR A 31 3.68 -19.91 2.02
CA THR A 31 4.77 -20.88 1.85
C THR A 31 4.32 -22.31 2.14
N PRO A 32 3.59 -22.59 3.24
CA PRO A 32 3.22 -23.96 3.57
C PRO A 32 2.15 -24.48 2.60
N TYR A 33 2.32 -25.72 2.15
CA TYR A 33 1.32 -26.43 1.35
C TYR A 33 1.35 -27.92 1.68
N GLU A 34 0.23 -28.59 1.45
CA GLU A 34 0.11 -30.05 1.51
C GLU A 34 -0.28 -30.62 0.15
N GLU A 35 0.09 -31.87 -0.10
CA GLU A 35 -0.39 -32.64 -1.25
C GLU A 35 -1.27 -33.78 -0.75
N VAL A 36 -2.56 -33.73 -1.07
CA VAL A 36 -3.54 -34.75 -0.67
C VAL A 36 -4.15 -35.37 -1.92
N ASN A 37 -3.85 -36.66 -2.15
CA ASN A 37 -4.29 -37.40 -3.33
C ASN A 37 -3.93 -36.71 -4.65
N GLY A 38 -2.72 -36.16 -4.77
CA GLY A 38 -2.25 -35.44 -5.96
C GLY A 38 -2.77 -34.01 -6.11
N ASN A 39 -3.54 -33.49 -5.14
CA ASN A 39 -4.00 -32.10 -5.14
C ASN A 39 -3.15 -31.26 -4.17
N VAL A 40 -2.52 -30.22 -4.69
CA VAL A 40 -1.81 -29.21 -3.88
C VAL A 40 -2.83 -28.30 -3.20
N ARG A 41 -2.66 -28.07 -1.90
CA ARG A 41 -3.45 -27.15 -1.09
C ARG A 41 -2.51 -26.26 -0.31
N PHE A 42 -2.56 -24.96 -0.54
CA PHE A 42 -1.86 -24.00 0.30
C PHE A 42 -2.48 -23.97 1.70
N LEU A 43 -1.63 -23.79 2.70
CA LEU A 43 -2.00 -23.64 4.10
C LEU A 43 -1.63 -22.21 4.52
N PRO A 44 -2.40 -21.20 4.09
CA PRO A 44 -2.09 -19.80 4.36
C PRO A 44 -2.19 -19.50 5.85
N GLU A 45 -1.19 -18.81 6.38
CA GLU A 45 -1.16 -18.34 7.77
C GLU A 45 -1.10 -16.80 7.78
N LEU A 46 -1.92 -16.16 8.62
CA LEU A 46 -1.89 -14.71 8.76
C LEU A 46 -0.63 -14.30 9.54
N ILE A 47 0.20 -13.44 8.95
CA ILE A 47 1.36 -12.84 9.61
C ILE A 47 0.91 -11.60 10.40
N HIS A 48 0.25 -10.67 9.73
CA HIS A 48 -0.28 -9.45 10.33
C HIS A 48 -1.39 -8.84 9.47
N GLY A 49 -2.28 -8.07 10.09
CA GLY A 49 -3.20 -7.19 9.37
C GLY A 49 -2.61 -5.79 9.16
N TRP A 50 -3.26 -4.94 8.39
CA TRP A 50 -3.01 -3.51 8.42
C TRP A 50 -4.34 -2.82 8.25
N GLU A 51 -4.57 -1.74 8.98
CA GLU A 51 -5.74 -0.92 8.80
C GLU A 51 -5.26 0.49 8.53
N ASN A 52 -5.90 1.14 7.56
CA ASN A 52 -5.61 2.51 7.19
C ASN A 52 -5.61 3.41 8.45
N PRO A 53 -4.44 3.95 8.86
CA PRO A 53 -4.37 4.84 10.01
C PRO A 53 -5.23 6.09 9.77
N PHE A 54 -5.95 6.54 10.80
CA PHE A 54 -6.70 7.79 10.70
C PHE A 54 -5.76 8.97 10.39
N ALA A 55 -6.05 9.73 9.33
CA ALA A 55 -5.45 11.04 9.08
C ALA A 55 -6.53 12.13 9.01
N TRP A 56 -6.22 13.32 9.51
CA TRP A 56 -7.17 14.43 9.62
C TRP A 56 -7.74 14.92 8.29
N ASP A 57 -6.99 14.71 7.21
CA ASP A 57 -7.39 15.09 5.85
C ASP A 57 -8.15 13.96 5.12
N HIS A 58 -8.51 12.87 5.82
CA HIS A 58 -9.36 11.82 5.25
C HIS A 58 -10.76 12.37 5.00
N HIS A 59 -11.12 12.50 3.73
CA HIS A 59 -12.50 12.69 3.34
C HIS A 59 -13.18 11.33 3.22
N ILE A 60 -14.06 11.04 4.16
CA ILE A 60 -14.88 9.82 4.17
C ILE A 60 -16.30 10.24 3.78
N PRO A 61 -16.70 10.11 2.51
CA PRO A 61 -18.06 10.43 2.10
C PRO A 61 -19.02 9.46 2.79
N GLY A 62 -19.90 9.98 3.65
CA GLY A 62 -20.93 9.16 4.28
C GLY A 62 -22.15 8.98 3.38
N GLY A 63 -22.69 7.75 3.31
CA GLY A 63 -24.06 7.51 2.84
C GLY A 63 -24.26 7.17 1.36
N GLU A 64 -23.21 6.87 0.59
CA GLU A 64 -23.35 6.33 -0.77
C GLU A 64 -22.74 4.93 -0.88
N GLU A 65 -23.62 3.93 -0.91
CA GLU A 65 -23.33 2.50 -0.83
C GLU A 65 -22.68 1.95 -2.11
N TRP A 66 -21.44 1.45 -2.03
CA TRP A 66 -21.00 0.34 -2.88
C TRP A 66 -20.08 -0.56 -2.03
N LEU A 67 -20.13 -1.88 -2.15
CA LEU A 67 -19.11 -2.77 -1.58
C LEU A 67 -18.38 -3.36 -2.77
N LEU A 68 -17.24 -2.78 -3.14
CA LEU A 68 -16.38 -3.40 -4.14
C LEU A 68 -15.27 -4.15 -3.41
N PHE A 69 -15.31 -5.48 -3.48
CA PHE A 69 -14.09 -6.29 -3.43
C PHE A 69 -13.25 -5.93 -4.67
N SER A 70 -12.68 -4.73 -4.69
CA SER A 70 -11.66 -4.41 -5.66
C SER A 70 -10.38 -5.03 -5.11
N PRO A 71 -9.69 -5.92 -5.83
CA PRO A 71 -8.28 -6.12 -5.56
C PRO A 71 -7.63 -4.76 -5.81
N HIS A 72 -7.50 -3.94 -4.77
CA HIS A 72 -6.76 -2.70 -4.88
C HIS A 72 -5.36 -3.06 -5.36
N ASN A 73 -4.90 -2.32 -6.35
CA ASN A 73 -3.58 -2.47 -6.94
C ASN A 73 -2.58 -2.15 -5.83
N ALA A 74 -2.12 -3.21 -5.19
CA ALA A 74 -0.96 -3.22 -4.34
C ALA A 74 0.18 -3.67 -5.23
N ASP A 75 1.09 -2.77 -5.53
CA ASP A 75 2.38 -3.18 -6.09
C ASP A 75 3.37 -3.44 -4.95
N THR A 76 4.37 -4.26 -5.21
CA THR A 76 5.36 -4.62 -4.21
C THR A 76 6.76 -4.44 -4.76
N ALA A 77 7.64 -3.82 -3.97
CA ALA A 77 9.05 -3.72 -4.29
C ALA A 77 9.87 -4.35 -3.16
N ILE A 78 10.84 -5.18 -3.54
CA ILE A 78 11.85 -5.72 -2.62
C ILE A 78 13.19 -5.10 -3.00
N PHE A 79 13.71 -4.26 -2.12
CA PHE A 79 15.00 -3.61 -2.24
C PHE A 79 16.08 -4.49 -1.64
N GLN A 80 17.26 -4.53 -2.27
CA GLN A 80 18.44 -5.12 -1.65
C GLN A 80 19.12 -4.05 -0.80
N THR A 81 19.40 -4.35 0.47
CA THR A 81 20.06 -3.43 1.40
C THR A 81 21.53 -3.79 1.62
N GLY A 82 22.28 -2.92 2.31
CA GLY A 82 23.71 -3.11 2.58
C GLY A 82 24.64 -2.93 1.37
N LEU A 83 24.13 -2.37 0.27
CA LEU A 83 24.91 -2.05 -0.92
C LEU A 83 25.53 -0.65 -0.83
N PRO A 84 26.75 -0.42 -1.37
CA PRO A 84 27.38 0.90 -1.36
C PRO A 84 26.52 1.97 -2.04
N GLY A 85 26.24 3.07 -1.35
CA GLY A 85 25.50 4.22 -1.89
C GLY A 85 23.97 4.08 -1.85
N LEU A 86 23.43 3.00 -1.28
CA LEU A 86 22.00 2.81 -1.05
C LEU A 86 21.69 2.82 0.46
N PRO A 87 20.51 3.33 0.86
CA PRO A 87 20.09 3.27 2.25
C PRO A 87 19.86 1.82 2.69
N ASP A 88 20.04 1.56 3.98
CA ASP A 88 19.62 0.32 4.61
C ASP A 88 18.50 0.64 5.59
N ASN A 89 17.26 0.43 5.13
CA ASN A 89 16.06 0.56 5.97
C ASN A 89 15.54 -0.81 6.40
N SER A 90 16.34 -1.87 6.27
CA SER A 90 15.91 -3.20 6.65
C SER A 90 15.82 -3.38 8.16
N HIS A 91 15.08 -4.40 8.61
CA HIS A 91 15.06 -4.81 10.03
C HIS A 91 16.25 -5.72 10.38
N GLY A 92 17.46 -5.32 9.97
CA GLY A 92 18.71 -6.06 10.20
C GLY A 92 18.97 -7.18 9.19
N GLY A 93 18.32 -7.12 8.03
CA GLY A 93 18.44 -8.07 6.93
C GLY A 93 19.35 -7.59 5.80
N ALA A 94 19.15 -8.16 4.62
CA ALA A 94 19.79 -7.73 3.37
C ALA A 94 18.74 -7.33 2.32
N TRP A 95 17.50 -7.14 2.76
CA TRP A 95 16.37 -6.76 1.93
C TRP A 95 15.44 -5.85 2.73
N ASP A 96 14.67 -5.03 2.04
CA ASP A 96 13.63 -4.16 2.58
C ASP A 96 12.45 -4.22 1.61
N GLY A 97 11.28 -4.62 2.11
CA GLY A 97 10.11 -4.90 1.28
C GLY A 97 8.99 -3.91 1.54
N ARG A 98 8.42 -3.35 0.48
CA ARG A 98 7.35 -2.35 0.57
C ARG A 98 6.14 -2.74 -0.26
N ILE A 99 4.97 -2.40 0.24
CA ILE A 99 3.70 -2.54 -0.46
C ILE A 99 3.17 -1.13 -0.74
N TYR A 100 2.93 -0.82 -2.00
CA TYR A 100 2.36 0.43 -2.49
C TYR A 100 0.88 0.22 -2.77
N LEU A 101 0.05 0.50 -1.78
CA LEU A 101 -1.40 0.28 -1.84
C LEU A 101 -2.11 1.55 -2.32
N GLY A 102 -2.72 1.47 -3.51
CA GLY A 102 -3.67 2.48 -3.96
C GLY A 102 -5.06 2.24 -3.35
N SER A 103 -5.49 3.10 -2.44
CA SER A 103 -6.86 3.16 -1.91
C SER A 103 -7.71 4.13 -2.71
N TYR A 104 -8.91 3.70 -3.07
CA TYR A 104 -9.83 4.45 -3.89
C TYR A 104 -10.30 5.72 -3.19
N HIS A 105 -10.62 5.65 -1.89
CA HIS A 105 -11.05 6.81 -1.10
C HIS A 105 -9.94 7.45 -0.27
N ALA A 106 -8.81 6.76 -0.05
CA ALA A 106 -7.77 7.23 0.86
C ALA A 106 -6.39 7.40 0.20
N GLY A 107 -6.30 7.40 -1.13
CA GLY A 107 -5.04 7.66 -1.83
C GLY A 107 -3.98 6.56 -1.67
N LEU A 108 -2.71 6.92 -1.79
CA LEU A 108 -1.59 5.98 -1.67
C LEU A 108 -1.21 5.76 -0.20
N TRP A 109 -0.97 4.50 0.16
CA TRP A 109 -0.36 4.07 1.42
C TRP A 109 0.82 3.15 1.14
N VAL A 110 1.97 3.45 1.73
CA VAL A 110 3.19 2.64 1.59
C VAL A 110 3.48 1.94 2.91
N MET A 111 3.44 0.61 2.89
CA MET A 111 3.64 -0.23 4.06
C MET A 111 4.99 -0.95 3.99
N ASP A 112 5.75 -0.94 5.08
CA ASP A 112 6.94 -1.76 5.28
C ASP A 112 6.55 -3.18 5.70
N ILE A 113 6.92 -4.15 4.88
CA ILE A 113 6.65 -5.58 5.06
C ILE A 113 7.40 -6.10 6.28
N GLU A 114 8.64 -5.67 6.49
CA GLU A 114 9.44 -6.16 7.60
C GLU A 114 8.85 -5.75 8.95
N THR A 115 8.39 -4.50 9.11
CA THR A 115 7.69 -4.07 10.32
C THR A 115 6.47 -4.94 10.62
N LEU A 116 5.62 -5.21 9.62
CA LEU A 116 4.44 -6.07 9.80
C LEU A 116 4.83 -7.51 10.18
N MET A 117 5.86 -8.05 9.52
CA MET A 117 6.38 -9.35 9.90
C MET A 117 6.92 -9.32 11.33
N ALA A 118 7.63 -8.26 11.74
CA ALA A 118 8.38 -8.13 13.02
C ALA A 118 7.45 -8.26 14.20
N SER A 119 6.34 -7.53 14.08
CA SER A 119 5.32 -7.48 15.10
C SER A 119 4.56 -8.80 15.21
N GLY A 120 4.30 -9.48 14.09
CA GLY A 120 3.52 -10.72 14.09
C GLY A 120 2.12 -10.55 14.71
N LEU A 121 1.45 -11.64 15.07
CA LEU A 121 0.07 -11.57 15.60
C LEU A 121 -0.04 -11.34 17.12
N GLU A 122 1.03 -11.57 17.88
CA GLU A 122 0.98 -11.63 19.35
C GLU A 122 1.28 -10.27 20.00
N ASP A 123 0.51 -9.95 21.06
CA ASP A 123 0.68 -8.84 22.02
C ASP A 123 1.17 -7.46 21.50
N GLY A 124 0.29 -6.45 21.57
CA GLY A 124 0.66 -5.06 21.33
C GLY A 124 -0.50 -4.18 20.89
N ASN A 125 -0.24 -2.88 20.79
CA ASN A 125 -1.18 -1.93 20.20
C ASN A 125 -1.05 -2.00 18.67
N LYS A 126 -2.05 -2.60 18.01
CA LYS A 126 -2.06 -2.73 16.55
C LYS A 126 -2.01 -1.39 15.82
N THR A 127 -2.62 -0.35 16.39
CA THR A 127 -2.56 1.01 15.82
C THR A 127 -1.12 1.51 15.76
N ASP A 128 -0.32 1.28 16.80
CA ASP A 128 1.08 1.70 16.81
C ASP A 128 1.88 0.95 15.74
N VAL A 129 1.58 -0.34 15.54
CA VAL A 129 2.20 -1.14 14.47
C VAL A 129 1.76 -0.65 13.08
N HIS A 130 0.47 -0.36 12.86
CA HIS A 130 -0.02 0.13 11.58
C HIS A 130 0.61 1.49 11.22
N ILE A 131 0.76 2.38 12.21
CA ILE A 131 1.47 3.65 12.06
C ILE A 131 2.95 3.41 11.77
N ALA A 132 3.62 2.55 12.54
CA ALA A 132 5.04 2.27 12.36
C ALA A 132 5.35 1.62 11.00
N ALA A 133 4.47 0.72 10.53
CA ALA A 133 4.58 0.09 9.23
C ALA A 133 4.26 1.06 8.08
N THR A 134 3.52 2.14 8.32
CA THR A 134 3.19 3.12 7.28
C THR A 134 4.36 4.09 7.10
N VAL A 135 5.20 3.84 6.10
CA VAL A 135 6.41 4.64 5.82
C VAL A 135 6.13 5.83 4.90
N GLY A 136 4.94 5.92 4.33
CA GLY A 136 4.51 7.07 3.53
C GLY A 136 3.05 6.99 3.13
N TYR A 137 2.45 8.14 2.84
CA TYR A 137 1.12 8.22 2.28
C TYR A 137 0.99 9.45 1.37
N HIS A 138 0.04 9.41 0.44
CA HIS A 138 -0.33 10.57 -0.37
C HIS A 138 -1.84 10.58 -0.58
N LEU A 139 -2.49 11.63 -0.06
CA LEU A 139 -3.89 11.92 -0.31
C LEU A 139 -3.97 12.82 -1.52
N SER A 140 -4.38 12.26 -2.65
CA SER A 140 -4.71 13.07 -3.80
C SER A 140 -5.97 13.88 -3.47
N HIS A 141 -5.99 15.16 -3.82
CA HIS A 141 -7.17 16.01 -3.69
C HIS A 141 -7.34 16.88 -4.95
N GLY A 142 -8.59 17.23 -5.26
CA GLY A 142 -8.92 18.22 -6.28
C GLY A 142 -8.52 19.64 -5.84
N ALA A 143 -8.89 20.63 -6.64
CA ALA A 143 -8.74 22.02 -6.22
C ALA A 143 -9.69 22.33 -5.05
N ASP A 144 -9.17 22.94 -3.99
CA ASP A 144 -9.96 23.31 -2.81
C ASP A 144 -11.21 24.11 -3.19
N GLY A 145 -12.38 23.69 -2.70
CA GLY A 145 -13.63 24.42 -2.96
C GLY A 145 -14.20 24.27 -4.39
N ALA A 146 -13.57 23.47 -5.27
CA ALA A 146 -14.18 23.00 -6.52
C ALA A 146 -14.44 21.46 -6.53
N PRO A 147 -15.65 21.00 -6.89
CA PRO A 147 -15.90 19.59 -7.16
C PRO A 147 -15.15 19.15 -8.42
N LEU A 148 -14.88 17.84 -8.52
CA LEU A 148 -14.23 17.27 -9.70
C LEU A 148 -15.24 17.12 -10.85
N ASP A 149 -14.93 17.71 -12.00
CA ASP A 149 -15.75 17.57 -13.21
C ASP A 149 -15.52 16.19 -13.86
N SER A 150 -16.59 15.45 -14.11
CA SER A 150 -16.54 14.10 -14.68
C SER A 150 -17.76 13.83 -15.56
N ALA A 151 -17.50 13.27 -16.73
CA ALA A 151 -18.55 12.95 -17.70
C ALA A 151 -19.31 11.65 -17.39
N TYR A 152 -18.83 10.84 -16.43
CA TYR A 152 -19.31 9.45 -16.25
C TYR A 152 -19.78 9.11 -14.82
N TYR A 153 -19.27 9.81 -13.80
CA TYR A 153 -19.62 9.56 -12.39
C TYR A 153 -19.62 10.87 -11.60
N ASP A 154 -20.48 10.98 -10.60
CA ASP A 154 -20.39 12.05 -9.59
C ASP A 154 -19.36 11.63 -8.54
N PHE A 155 -18.22 12.30 -8.57
CA PHE A 155 -17.06 11.97 -7.77
C PHE A 155 -16.87 12.93 -6.58
N GLY A 156 -17.80 13.87 -6.37
CA GLY A 156 -17.69 14.85 -5.30
C GLY A 156 -16.34 15.59 -5.31
N TRP A 157 -15.59 15.44 -4.22
CA TRP A 157 -14.42 16.28 -3.90
C TRP A 157 -13.08 15.52 -3.89
N THR A 158 -13.11 14.19 -3.92
CA THR A 158 -11.93 13.34 -3.75
C THR A 158 -11.52 12.66 -5.04
N PRO A 159 -10.24 12.73 -5.44
CA PRO A 159 -9.66 11.87 -6.45
C PRO A 159 -9.74 10.41 -6.05
N PHE A 160 -10.09 9.55 -7.01
CA PHE A 160 -10.27 8.12 -6.80
C PHE A 160 -9.12 7.32 -7.40
N ILE A 161 -8.20 6.87 -6.55
CA ILE A 161 -7.02 6.12 -6.98
C ILE A 161 -7.41 4.67 -7.30
N TRP A 162 -7.29 4.33 -8.58
CA TRP A 162 -7.53 2.99 -9.10
C TRP A 162 -6.34 2.06 -8.93
N ALA A 163 -5.14 2.61 -9.10
CA ALA A 163 -3.91 1.82 -9.08
C ALA A 163 -2.72 2.61 -8.57
N ALA A 164 -1.84 1.92 -7.85
CA ALA A 164 -0.48 2.34 -7.56
C ALA A 164 0.49 1.33 -8.18
N GLU A 165 1.51 1.81 -8.90
CA GLU A 165 2.58 0.99 -9.45
C GLU A 165 3.93 1.63 -9.11
N TYR A 166 4.82 0.86 -8.52
CA TYR A 166 6.18 1.29 -8.23
C TYR A 166 7.09 1.00 -9.41
N HIS A 167 7.84 2.01 -9.84
CA HIS A 167 8.88 1.83 -10.84
C HIS A 167 10.05 2.78 -10.59
N LYS A 168 11.22 2.20 -10.31
CA LYS A 168 12.52 2.90 -10.20
C LYS A 168 12.42 4.19 -9.38
N GLY A 169 12.07 4.06 -8.11
CA GLY A 169 12.05 5.16 -7.15
C GLY A 169 10.84 6.10 -7.25
N TYR A 170 9.87 5.79 -8.11
CA TYR A 170 8.62 6.54 -8.25
C TYR A 170 7.42 5.61 -8.10
N THR A 171 6.32 6.17 -7.61
CA THR A 171 5.01 5.51 -7.60
C THR A 171 4.06 6.27 -8.51
N TYR A 172 3.49 5.54 -9.46
CA TYR A 172 2.53 6.03 -10.44
C TYR A 172 1.13 5.74 -9.93
N LEU A 173 0.32 6.77 -9.72
CA LEU A 173 -1.06 6.64 -9.24
C LEU A 173 -2.02 6.95 -10.37
N SER A 174 -2.74 5.93 -10.83
CA SER A 174 -3.82 6.10 -11.79
C SER A 174 -5.08 6.52 -11.06
N CYS A 175 -5.52 7.76 -11.26
CA CYS A 175 -6.78 8.28 -10.76
C CYS A 175 -7.81 8.34 -11.89
N ILE A 176 -8.99 7.76 -11.66
CA ILE A 176 -10.05 7.75 -12.68
C ILE A 176 -10.65 9.13 -12.95
N THR A 177 -10.43 10.11 -12.05
CA THR A 177 -11.05 11.44 -12.12
C THR A 177 -10.09 12.52 -12.57
N THR A 178 -8.86 12.48 -12.06
CA THR A 178 -7.86 13.55 -12.25
C THR A 178 -6.67 13.11 -13.10
N GLY A 179 -6.64 11.86 -13.57
CA GLY A 179 -5.56 11.34 -14.40
C GLY A 179 -4.40 10.74 -13.59
N LEU A 180 -3.16 10.99 -14.00
CA LEU A 180 -1.97 10.36 -13.43
C LEU A 180 -1.30 11.28 -12.40
N TYR A 181 -1.03 10.75 -11.20
CA TYR A 181 -0.06 11.33 -10.27
C TYR A 181 1.24 10.54 -10.31
N ILE A 182 2.36 11.24 -10.17
CA ILE A 182 3.67 10.62 -10.00
C ILE A 182 4.23 11.17 -8.70
N VAL A 183 4.40 10.30 -7.73
CA VAL A 183 4.93 10.64 -6.41
C VAL A 183 6.24 9.89 -6.18
N GLN A 184 7.07 10.43 -5.30
CA GLN A 184 8.32 9.80 -4.89
C GLN A 184 8.37 9.82 -3.36
N LEU A 185 8.59 8.66 -2.78
CA LEU A 185 8.88 8.54 -1.35
C LEU A 185 10.36 8.87 -1.12
N ASP A 186 10.68 9.66 -0.09
CA ASP A 186 12.05 10.11 0.16
C ASP A 186 13.03 8.94 0.30
N ILE A 187 12.62 7.86 0.98
CA ILE A 187 13.43 6.63 1.14
C ILE A 187 13.49 5.78 -0.13
N ASP A 188 12.74 6.13 -1.18
CA ASP A 188 12.77 5.51 -2.50
C ASP A 188 13.67 6.25 -3.47
N GLN A 189 13.94 7.55 -3.21
CA GLN A 189 14.71 8.43 -4.08
C GLN A 189 16.05 7.80 -4.53
N PRO A 190 16.84 7.13 -3.66
CA PRO A 190 18.11 6.52 -4.08
C PRO A 190 17.96 5.38 -5.09
N TYR A 191 16.78 4.77 -5.20
CA TYR A 191 16.48 3.72 -6.17
C TYR A 191 15.96 4.28 -7.50
N GLY A 192 15.75 5.60 -7.58
CA GLY A 192 15.39 6.29 -8.81
C GLY A 192 16.58 6.67 -9.66
N ILE A 193 16.40 6.57 -10.98
CA ILE A 193 17.25 7.32 -11.90
C ILE A 193 16.80 8.79 -11.75
N PRO A 194 17.72 9.76 -11.49
CA PRO A 194 17.35 11.16 -11.58
C PRO A 194 16.69 11.38 -12.95
N LEU A 195 15.45 11.90 -12.99
CA LEU A 195 14.93 12.41 -14.25
C LEU A 195 16.00 13.38 -14.75
N GLU A 196 16.56 13.12 -15.92
CA GLU A 196 17.56 14.01 -16.49
C GLU A 196 16.96 15.42 -16.40
N VAL A 197 17.59 16.27 -15.60
CA VAL A 197 17.33 17.69 -15.66
C VAL A 197 17.89 18.08 -17.02
N GLU A 198 17.07 17.94 -18.06
CA GLU A 198 17.31 18.65 -19.30
C GLU A 198 17.47 20.11 -18.89
N SER A 199 18.73 20.52 -18.91
CA SER A 199 19.15 21.88 -18.65
C SER A 199 18.55 22.75 -19.76
N PRO A 200 18.18 24.01 -19.45
CA PRO A 200 17.17 24.79 -20.16
C PRO A 200 17.40 25.01 -21.66
#